data_AF-A0A183GF70-F1
#
_entry.id   AF-A0A183GF70-F1
#
_cell.length_a   1.000
_cell.length_b   1.000
_cell.length_c   1.000
_cell.angle_alpha   90.00
_cell.angle_beta   90.00
_cell.angle_gamma   90.00
#
_symmetry.space_group_name_H-M   'P 1'
#
loop_
_entity.id
_entity.type
_entity.pdbx_description
1 polymer ?
#
loop_
_entity_poly.entity_id
_entity_poly.type
_entity_poly.pdbx_seq_one_letter_code
_entity_poly.pdbx_strand_id
1 'polypeptide(L)'
;LITFRQGTSRAAYGGLIFAQALAAAENTVDEKLNINHAVALLVDISLPIQYHVRRVRDGRSFCTRTVEAVQEGKIAFTMQVSFNVVEPDAAVHQDTMPKVPSWNELMCMEDLVPWLKTEIAEGLLVEKRLKFYENQANQNPGYLFEVSLTTL
;
A
#
# COMPACT_ATOMS: atom_id res chain seq x y z
N LEU A 1 6.79 -14.53 6.80
CA LEU A 1 6.70 -13.91 5.46
C LEU A 1 7.97 -13.10 5.25
N ILE A 2 8.75 -13.39 4.20
CA ILE A 2 10.00 -12.70 3.86
C ILE A 2 9.78 -12.02 2.51
N THR A 3 9.97 -10.71 2.44
CA THR A 3 9.78 -9.92 1.21
C THR A 3 11.13 -9.45 0.68
N PHE A 4 11.42 -9.73 -0.60
CA PHE A 4 12.58 -9.17 -1.30
C PHE A 4 12.28 -7.76 -1.85
N ARG A 5 13.35 -6.97 -2.03
CA ARG A 5 13.30 -5.59 -2.53
C ARG A 5 12.43 -5.44 -3.78
N GLN A 6 11.45 -4.54 -3.74
CA GLN A 6 10.67 -4.12 -4.92
C GLN A 6 10.98 -2.65 -5.23
N GLY A 7 11.64 -2.39 -6.36
CA GLY A 7 11.88 -1.03 -6.89
C GLY A 7 13.35 -0.69 -7.22
N THR A 8 13.52 0.17 -8.24
CA THR A 8 14.81 0.71 -8.71
C THR A 8 15.37 1.81 -7.78
N SER A 9 14.53 2.38 -6.91
CA SER A 9 14.94 3.37 -5.91
C SER A 9 15.53 2.70 -4.65
N ARG A 10 16.28 3.46 -3.84
CA ARG A 10 16.97 2.98 -2.62
C ARG A 10 16.03 2.58 -1.47
N ALA A 11 14.71 2.69 -1.65
CA ALA A 11 13.69 2.45 -0.63
C ALA A 11 12.48 1.72 -1.24
N ALA A 12 11.92 0.73 -0.54
CA ALA A 12 10.67 0.07 -0.94
C ALA A 12 9.47 1.04 -0.95
N TYR A 13 8.35 0.64 -1.53
CA TYR A 13 7.13 1.44 -1.45
C TYR A 13 6.45 1.24 -0.08
N GLY A 14 6.23 2.31 0.70
CA GLY A 14 5.64 2.20 2.04
C GLY A 14 4.25 1.55 2.05
N GLY A 15 3.45 1.75 1.00
CA GLY A 15 2.14 1.12 0.86
C GLY A 15 2.22 -0.41 0.69
N LEU A 16 3.28 -0.93 0.07
CA LEU A 16 3.48 -2.37 -0.05
C LEU A 16 3.75 -3.01 1.31
N ILE A 17 4.64 -2.41 2.10
CA ILE A 17 4.98 -2.92 3.44
C ILE A 17 3.75 -2.86 4.35
N PHE A 18 2.98 -1.78 4.26
CA PHE A 18 1.71 -1.67 4.97
C PHE A 18 0.75 -2.79 4.57
N ALA A 19 0.54 -3.03 3.26
CA ALA A 19 -0.34 -4.09 2.77
C ALA A 19 0.11 -5.48 3.22
N GLN A 20 1.42 -5.76 3.18
CA GLN A 20 1.96 -7.05 3.63
C GLN A 20 1.86 -7.23 5.15
N ALA A 21 2.11 -6.19 5.93
CA ALA A 21 1.93 -6.21 7.37
C ALA A 21 0.46 -6.43 7.74
N LEU A 22 -0.45 -5.80 7.01
CA LEU A 22 -1.90 -5.97 7.16
C LEU A 22 -2.32 -7.41 6.85
N ALA A 23 -1.88 -7.95 5.71
CA ALA A 23 -2.13 -9.35 5.35
C ALA A 23 -1.55 -10.32 6.41
N ALA A 24 -0.36 -10.03 6.96
CA ALA A 24 0.22 -10.83 8.03
C ALA A 24 -0.65 -10.79 9.30
N ALA A 25 -1.21 -9.63 9.66
CA ALA A 25 -2.14 -9.51 10.79
C ALA A 25 -3.46 -10.24 10.55
N GLU A 26 -4.06 -10.09 9.37
CA GLU A 26 -5.31 -10.74 8.96
C GLU A 26 -5.22 -12.26 9.04
N ASN A 27 -4.09 -12.85 8.64
CA ASN A 27 -3.82 -14.29 8.75
C ASN A 27 -3.75 -14.81 10.20
N THR A 28 -3.87 -13.94 11.21
CA THR A 28 -3.86 -14.33 12.64
C THR A 28 -5.17 -14.03 13.37
N VAL A 29 -6.21 -13.61 12.65
CA VAL A 29 -7.55 -13.35 13.18
C VAL A 29 -8.57 -14.28 12.52
N ASP A 30 -9.74 -14.41 13.15
CA ASP A 30 -10.89 -15.13 12.60
C ASP A 30 -11.46 -14.36 11.40
N GLU A 31 -11.86 -15.07 10.34
CA GLU A 31 -12.39 -14.49 9.08
C GLU A 31 -13.62 -13.60 9.27
N LYS A 32 -14.36 -13.76 10.38
CA LYS A 32 -15.51 -12.89 10.70
C LYS A 32 -15.12 -11.47 11.12
N LEU A 33 -13.86 -11.23 11.44
CA LEU A 33 -13.34 -9.96 11.91
C LEU A 33 -12.82 -9.14 10.72
N ASN A 34 -13.25 -7.89 10.63
CA ASN A 34 -12.85 -6.95 9.60
C ASN A 34 -11.95 -5.87 10.19
N ILE A 35 -11.13 -5.24 9.35
CA ILE A 35 -10.28 -4.13 9.76
C ILE A 35 -11.15 -2.95 10.17
N ASN A 36 -10.87 -2.38 11.34
CA ASN A 36 -11.48 -1.14 11.81
C ASN A 36 -10.51 0.04 11.66
N HIS A 37 -9.32 -0.11 12.26
CA HIS A 37 -8.34 0.97 12.31
C HIS A 37 -6.92 0.41 12.31
N ALA A 38 -6.03 1.06 11.56
CA ALA A 38 -4.62 0.74 11.53
C ALA A 38 -3.79 2.03 11.59
N VAL A 39 -2.78 2.03 12.45
CA VAL A 39 -1.74 3.07 12.49
C VAL A 39 -0.40 2.41 12.28
N ALA A 40 0.43 3.04 11.45
CA ALA A 40 1.75 2.54 11.13
C ALA A 40 2.81 3.64 11.23
N LEU A 41 4.01 3.24 11.62
CA LEU A 41 5.21 4.08 11.69
C LEU A 41 6.30 3.41 10.85
N LEU A 42 6.92 4.18 9.96
CA LEU A 42 7.93 3.73 9.01
C LEU A 42 9.29 4.34 9.35
N VAL A 43 10.35 3.54 9.27
CA VAL A 43 11.73 3.99 9.56
C VAL A 43 12.67 3.74 8.38
N ASP A 44 12.84 2.49 7.95
CA ASP A 44 13.76 2.08 6.87
C ASP A 44 13.22 0.83 6.15
N ILE A 45 13.53 0.70 4.87
CA ILE A 45 12.92 -0.24 3.93
C ILE A 45 13.89 -0.69 2.83
N SER A 46 15.18 -0.58 3.11
CA SER A 46 16.26 -0.88 2.15
C SER A 46 16.64 -2.37 2.07
N LEU A 47 16.25 -3.19 3.06
CA LEU A 47 16.61 -4.60 3.20
C LEU A 47 15.38 -5.52 3.22
N PRO A 48 15.53 -6.84 3.01
CA PRO A 48 14.43 -7.79 3.17
C PRO A 48 13.81 -7.72 4.58
N ILE A 49 12.48 -7.81 4.64
CA ILE A 49 11.71 -7.60 5.88
C ILE A 49 11.10 -8.92 6.35
N GLN A 50 11.17 -9.15 7.67
CA GLN A 50 10.44 -10.22 8.37
C GLN A 50 9.30 -9.61 9.18
N TYR A 51 8.08 -10.12 9.01
CA TYR A 51 6.91 -9.63 9.76
C TYR A 51 6.62 -10.52 10.98
N HIS A 52 6.68 -9.93 12.17
CA HIS A 52 6.33 -10.56 13.44
C HIS A 52 5.00 -10.01 13.94
N VAL A 53 4.03 -10.90 14.11
CA VAL A 53 2.69 -10.53 14.59
C VAL A 53 2.54 -10.90 16.05
N ARG A 54 2.30 -9.89 16.89
CA ARG A 54 1.96 -10.05 18.30
C ARG A 54 0.47 -9.88 18.51
N ARG A 55 -0.15 -10.86 19.17
CA ARG A 55 -1.56 -10.79 19.60
C ARG A 55 -1.65 -9.95 20.87
N VAL A 56 -2.17 -8.74 20.76
CA VAL A 56 -2.31 -7.82 21.89
C VAL A 56 -3.57 -8.14 22.69
N ARG A 57 -4.67 -8.42 21.99
CA ARG A 57 -5.96 -8.76 22.58
C ARG A 57 -6.78 -9.62 21.63
N ASP A 58 -7.40 -10.65 22.17
CA ASP A 58 -8.42 -11.47 21.52
C ASP A 58 -9.72 -11.41 22.33
N GLY A 59 -10.63 -10.54 21.90
CA GLY A 59 -11.98 -10.45 22.46
C GLY A 59 -13.00 -11.13 21.57
N ARG A 60 -14.24 -11.24 22.06
CA ARG A 60 -15.35 -11.81 21.28
C ARG A 60 -15.67 -11.00 20.02
N SER A 61 -15.69 -9.67 20.16
CA SER A 61 -16.11 -8.73 19.10
C SER A 61 -14.96 -7.87 18.57
N PHE A 62 -13.84 -7.80 19.30
CA PHE A 62 -12.70 -6.95 18.97
C PHE A 62 -11.38 -7.69 19.19
N CYS A 63 -10.47 -7.57 18.24
CA CYS A 63 -9.11 -8.07 18.33
C CYS A 63 -8.11 -6.96 18.01
N THR A 64 -6.89 -7.09 18.54
CA THR A 64 -5.81 -6.14 18.25
C THR A 64 -4.51 -6.90 17.98
N ARG A 65 -3.80 -6.49 16.94
CA ARG A 65 -2.49 -7.00 16.57
C ARG A 65 -1.48 -5.86 16.54
N THR A 66 -0.25 -6.16 16.96
CA THR A 66 0.91 -5.35 16.64
C THR A 66 1.75 -6.15 15.65
N VAL A 67 2.13 -5.53 14.53
CA VAL A 67 3.03 -6.11 13.55
C VAL A 67 4.33 -5.33 13.57
N GLU A 68 5.43 -6.03 13.81
CA GLU A 68 6.77 -5.49 13.76
C GLU A 68 7.47 -6.08 12.54
N ALA A 69 7.86 -5.20 11.61
CA ALA A 69 8.69 -5.57 10.49
C ALA A 69 10.15 -5.34 10.85
N VAL A 70 10.93 -6.42 10.83
CA VAL A 70 12.31 -6.46 11.33
C VAL A 70 13.27 -6.64 10.16
N GLN A 71 14.34 -5.82 10.17
CA GLN A 71 15.48 -5.87 9.27
C GLN A 71 16.76 -5.95 10.10
N GLU A 72 17.62 -6.95 9.87
CA GLU A 72 18.87 -7.15 10.62
C GLU A 72 18.71 -7.06 12.15
N GLY A 73 17.59 -7.57 12.67
CA GLY A 73 17.27 -7.55 14.10
C GLY A 73 16.79 -6.20 14.64
N LYS A 74 16.59 -5.19 13.79
CA LYS A 74 16.04 -3.87 14.15
C LYS A 74 14.62 -3.72 13.60
N ILE A 75 13.74 -3.09 14.38
CA ILE A 75 12.39 -2.75 13.94
C ILE A 75 12.48 -1.61 12.92
N ALA A 76 12.05 -1.90 11.70
CA ALA A 76 12.08 -1.00 10.57
C ALA A 76 10.70 -0.41 10.26
N PHE A 77 9.65 -1.10 10.71
CA PHE A 77 8.26 -0.69 10.62
C PHE A 77 7.46 -1.28 11.78
N THR A 78 6.51 -0.51 12.30
CA THR A 78 5.55 -1.00 13.29
C THR A 78 4.15 -0.60 12.88
N MET A 79 3.22 -1.54 12.94
CA MET A 79 1.80 -1.29 12.75
C MET A 79 1.01 -1.82 13.93
N GLN A 80 0.04 -1.05 14.39
CA GLN A 80 -0.99 -1.53 15.29
C GLN A 80 -2.32 -1.48 14.56
N VAL A 81 -2.99 -2.63 14.50
CA VAL A 81 -4.26 -2.79 13.79
C VAL A 81 -5.30 -3.42 14.69
N SER A 82 -6.51 -2.87 14.65
CA SER A 82 -7.68 -3.38 15.33
C SER A 82 -8.66 -3.97 14.32
N PHE A 83 -9.30 -5.05 14.75
CA PHE A 83 -10.33 -5.73 14.00
C PHE A 83 -11.61 -5.81 14.83
N ASN A 84 -12.76 -5.77 14.16
CA ASN A 84 -14.06 -5.96 14.80
C ASN A 84 -14.99 -6.81 13.95
N VAL A 85 -15.97 -7.42 14.59
CA VAL A 85 -17.08 -8.06 13.87
C VAL A 85 -17.94 -7.00 13.21
N VAL A 86 -18.54 -7.33 12.06
CA VAL A 86 -19.57 -6.47 11.47
C VAL A 86 -20.79 -6.46 12.38
N GLU A 87 -21.20 -5.29 12.82
CA GLU A 87 -22.39 -5.10 13.65
C GLU A 87 -23.58 -4.73 12.74
N PRO A 88 -24.69 -5.51 12.74
CA PRO A 88 -25.83 -5.25 11.86
C PRO A 88 -26.47 -3.87 12.05
N ASP A 89 -26.44 -3.35 13.28
CA ASP A 89 -27.07 -2.09 13.66
C ASP A 89 -26.07 -0.92 13.68
N ALA A 90 -24.90 -1.07 13.05
CA ALA A 90 -23.90 0.00 12.97
C ALA A 90 -24.44 1.20 12.18
N ALA A 91 -24.14 2.40 12.65
CA ALA A 91 -24.45 3.62 11.92
C ALA A 91 -23.65 3.68 10.62
N VAL A 92 -24.35 3.74 9.48
CA VAL A 92 -23.74 3.89 8.16
C VAL A 92 -23.89 5.34 7.72
N HIS A 93 -22.77 6.03 7.52
CA HIS A 93 -22.75 7.33 6.87
C HIS A 93 -21.50 7.41 5.99
N GLN A 94 -21.63 8.14 4.89
CA GLN A 94 -20.53 8.47 3.99
C GLN A 94 -20.85 9.78 3.29
N ASP A 95 -19.82 10.54 2.91
CA ASP A 95 -20.01 11.73 2.08
C ASP A 95 -20.50 11.35 0.68
N THR A 96 -21.15 12.29 0.00
CA THR A 96 -21.54 12.09 -1.39
C THR A 96 -20.31 12.13 -2.29
N MET A 97 -20.17 11.14 -3.18
CA MET A 97 -19.09 11.10 -4.17
C MET A 97 -19.08 12.38 -5.01
N PRO A 98 -17.92 13.05 -5.19
CA PRO A 98 -17.84 14.23 -6.04
C PRO A 98 -18.14 13.89 -7.50
N LYS A 99 -18.70 14.86 -8.24
CA LYS A 99 -18.92 14.72 -9.68
C LYS A 99 -17.58 14.87 -10.41
N VAL A 100 -17.06 13.75 -10.92
CA VAL A 100 -15.82 13.70 -11.71
C VAL A 100 -16.08 12.99 -13.05
N PRO A 101 -15.29 13.26 -14.10
CA PRO A 101 -15.39 12.56 -15.37
C PRO A 101 -15.25 11.04 -15.21
N SER A 102 -15.83 10.29 -16.14
CA SER A 102 -15.69 8.84 -16.17
C SER A 102 -14.25 8.45 -16.54
N TRP A 103 -13.79 7.31 -16.05
CA TRP A 103 -12.45 6.79 -16.40
C TRP A 103 -12.26 6.62 -17.91
N ASN A 104 -13.33 6.33 -18.67
CA ASN A 104 -13.32 6.23 -20.13
C ASN A 104 -13.03 7.56 -20.85
N GLU A 105 -13.28 8.69 -20.17
CA GLU A 105 -13.08 10.03 -20.72
C GLU A 105 -11.69 10.59 -20.36
N LEU A 106 -10.94 9.87 -19.51
CA LEU A 106 -9.60 10.25 -19.08
C LEU A 106 -8.55 9.56 -19.96
N MET A 107 -7.49 10.31 -20.26
CA MET A 107 -6.35 9.76 -20.98
C MET A 107 -5.51 8.89 -20.06
N CYS A 108 -5.10 7.72 -20.54
CA CYS A 108 -4.20 6.85 -19.77
C CYS A 108 -2.81 7.46 -19.66
N MET A 109 -2.02 7.00 -18.69
CA MET A 109 -0.66 7.52 -18.46
C MET A 109 0.28 7.29 -19.66
N GLU A 110 0.08 6.21 -20.42
CA GLU A 110 0.87 5.87 -21.60
C GLU A 110 0.65 6.86 -22.73
N ASP A 111 -0.60 7.28 -22.96
CA ASP A 111 -0.98 8.28 -23.97
C ASP A 111 -0.71 9.72 -23.53
N LEU A 112 -0.75 9.97 -22.21
CA LEU A 112 -0.53 11.28 -21.62
C LEU A 112 0.87 11.83 -21.86
N VAL A 113 1.90 10.99 -21.78
CA VAL A 113 3.30 11.43 -21.90
C VAL A 113 3.62 11.93 -23.33
N PRO A 114 3.27 11.20 -24.41
CA PRO A 114 3.38 11.72 -25.77
C PRO A 114 2.59 13.01 -25.99
N TRP A 115 1.35 13.07 -25.51
CA TRP A 115 0.52 14.27 -25.65
C TRP A 115 1.15 15.49 -24.97
N LEU A 116 1.62 15.35 -23.72
CA LEU A 116 2.30 16.44 -23.00
C LEU A 116 3.54 16.94 -23.74
N LYS A 117 4.31 16.04 -24.40
CA LYS A 117 5.49 16.43 -25.18
C LYS A 117 5.13 17.31 -26.37
N THR A 118 4.05 16.97 -27.07
CA THR A 118 3.56 17.77 -28.20
C THR A 118 3.16 19.17 -27.74
N GLU A 119 2.35 19.27 -26.69
CA GLU A 119 1.87 20.55 -26.14
C GLU A 119 3.02 21.43 -25.61
N ILE A 120 4.05 20.82 -25.00
CA ILE A 120 5.24 21.54 -24.54
C ILE A 120 6.08 22.02 -25.73
N ALA A 121 6.23 21.20 -26.78
CA ALA A 121 6.95 21.58 -28.01
C ALA A 121 6.25 22.73 -28.76
N GLU A 122 4.92 22.79 -28.69
CA GLU A 122 4.10 23.89 -29.21
C GLU A 122 4.09 25.13 -28.30
N GLY A 123 4.73 25.05 -27.12
CA GLY A 123 4.86 26.15 -26.16
C GLY A 123 3.60 26.43 -25.34
N LEU A 124 2.60 25.54 -25.40
CA LEU A 124 1.31 25.69 -24.72
C LEU A 124 1.37 25.30 -23.24
N LEU A 125 2.34 24.46 -22.86
CA LEU A 125 2.57 24.03 -21.48
C LEU A 125 4.03 24.19 -21.06
N VAL A 126 4.23 24.46 -19.77
CA VAL A 126 5.57 24.47 -19.16
C VAL A 126 5.93 23.04 -18.76
N GLU A 127 7.18 22.65 -18.98
CA GLU A 127 7.76 21.32 -18.68
C GLU A 127 7.90 21.04 -17.17
N LYS A 128 6.89 21.38 -16.38
CA LYS A 128 6.87 21.12 -14.95
C LYS A 128 6.32 19.70 -14.77
N ARG A 129 7.17 18.80 -14.26
CA ARG A 129 6.86 17.39 -13.96
C ARG A 129 6.79 16.42 -15.15
N LEU A 130 7.20 16.79 -16.37
CA LEU A 130 7.26 15.83 -17.50
C LEU A 130 8.13 14.60 -17.15
N LYS A 131 9.33 14.83 -16.62
CA LYS A 131 10.25 13.78 -16.14
C LYS A 131 9.62 12.85 -15.08
N PHE A 132 8.67 13.36 -14.28
CA PHE A 132 7.97 12.55 -13.30
C PHE A 132 7.01 11.56 -13.96
N TYR A 133 6.23 12.02 -14.95
CA TYR A 133 5.29 11.18 -15.68
C TYR A 133 5.98 10.16 -16.60
N GLU A 134 7.09 10.54 -17.24
CA GLU A 134 7.93 9.60 -18.01
C GLU A 134 8.45 8.45 -17.13
N ASN A 135 8.89 8.77 -15.90
CA ASN A 135 9.36 7.76 -14.96
C ASN A 135 8.26 6.85 -14.43
N GLN A 136 6.98 7.25 -14.51
CA GLN A 136 5.86 6.39 -14.16
C GLN A 136 5.40 5.52 -15.34
N ALA A 137 5.32 6.09 -16.54
CA ALA A 137 4.94 5.35 -17.75
C ALA A 137 5.95 4.26 -18.12
N ASN A 138 7.24 4.46 -17.83
CA ASN A 138 8.31 3.51 -18.18
C ASN A 138 8.61 2.47 -17.08
N GLN A 139 7.77 2.34 -16.03
CA GLN A 139 7.99 1.30 -15.01
C GLN A 139 7.59 -0.06 -15.56
N ASN A 140 8.56 -0.96 -15.65
CA ASN A 140 8.34 -2.33 -16.10
C ASN A 140 7.39 -3.05 -15.11
N PRO A 141 6.23 -3.59 -15.53
CA PRO A 141 5.21 -4.11 -14.62
C PRO A 141 5.64 -5.31 -13.78
N GLY A 142 6.68 -6.02 -14.22
CA GLY A 142 7.03 -7.37 -13.73
C GLY A 142 7.53 -7.49 -12.29
N TYR A 143 7.79 -6.41 -11.56
CA TYR A 143 8.52 -6.50 -10.27
C TYR A 143 7.89 -5.76 -9.09
N LEU A 144 6.77 -5.07 -9.28
CA LEU A 144 6.22 -4.19 -8.26
C LEU A 144 5.33 -4.90 -7.22
N PHE A 145 4.98 -6.17 -7.43
CA PHE A 145 4.03 -6.91 -6.58
C PHE A 145 4.30 -8.43 -6.39
N GLU A 146 5.40 -8.99 -6.89
CA GLU A 146 5.68 -10.42 -6.69
C GLU A 146 6.02 -10.75 -5.23
N VAL A 147 5.14 -11.53 -4.58
CA VAL A 147 5.31 -12.07 -3.23
C VAL A 147 5.62 -13.56 -3.36
N SER A 148 6.83 -13.98 -3.01
CA SER A 148 7.17 -15.41 -2.91
C SER A 148 6.91 -15.90 -1.49
N LEU A 149 5.87 -16.71 -1.32
CA LEU A 149 5.61 -17.42 -0.07
C LEU A 149 6.55 -18.63 0.03
N THR A 150 7.48 -18.61 0.98
CA THR A 150 8.25 -19.80 1.35
C THR A 150 7.51 -20.49 2.49
N THR A 151 6.89 -21.64 2.20
CA THR A 151 6.44 -22.60 3.21
C THR A 151 7.66 -23.29 3.80
N LEU A 152 7.77 -23.28 5.14
CA LEU A 152 8.71 -24.13 5.89
C LEU A 152 8.23 -25.58 5.88
#